data_AF-A0A3M2BD78-F1
#
_entry.id   AF-A0A3M2BD78-F1
#
_cell.length_a   1.000
_cell.length_b   1.000
_cell.length_c   1.000
_cell.angle_alpha   90.00
_cell.angle_beta   90.00
_cell.angle_gamma   90.00
#
_symmetry.space_group_name_H-M   'P 1'
#
loop_
_entity.id
_entity.type
_entity.pdbx_description
1 polymer ?
#
loop_
_entity_poly.entity_id
_entity_poly.type
_entity_poly.pdbx_seq_one_letter_code
_entity_poly.pdbx_strand_id
1 'polypeptide(L)' 'VVFVVAADGKIEPRLVMMGLNDWDRTEIVSGLTEGEQVAEIGAAQLQARQQEFINNIRSRSGNPFGARGGRGR' A
#
# COMPACT_ATOMS: atom_id res chain seq x y z
N VAL A 1 -4.46 -3.81 2.90
CA VAL A 1 -4.91 -2.90 1.82
C VAL A 1 -5.36 -3.78 0.67
N VAL A 2 -6.50 -3.45 0.07
CA VAL A 2 -7.00 -4.14 -1.13
C VAL A 2 -7.05 -3.14 -2.28
N PHE A 3 -7.16 -3.64 -3.51
CA PHE A 3 -7.24 -2.80 -4.70
C PHE A 3 -8.61 -3.00 -5.34
N VAL A 4 -9.42 -1.94 -5.34
CA VAL A 4 -10.79 -1.98 -5.87
C VAL A 4 -10.77 -1.50 -7.31
N VAL A 5 -11.52 -2.18 -8.18
CA VAL A 5 -11.76 -1.75 -9.55
C VAL A 5 -12.95 -0.78 -9.53
N ALA A 6 -12.67 0.50 -9.74
CA ALA A 6 -13.68 1.54 -9.84
C ALA A 6 -14.51 1.37 -11.12
N ALA A 7 -15.69 2.00 -11.16
CA ALA A 7 -16.61 1.92 -12.31
C ALA A 7 -16.00 2.44 -13.62
N ASP A 8 -14.99 3.31 -13.54
CA ASP A 8 -14.24 3.83 -14.69
C ASP A 8 -13.07 2.92 -15.11
N GLY A 9 -12.95 1.73 -14.49
CA GLY A 9 -11.91 0.74 -14.73
C GLY A 9 -10.58 1.04 -14.04
N LYS A 10 -10.46 2.12 -13.26
CA LYS A 10 -9.24 2.40 -12.50
C LYS A 10 -9.11 1.50 -11.29
N ILE A 11 -7.86 1.22 -10.91
CA ILE A 11 -7.54 0.44 -9.72
C ILE A 11 -7.11 1.38 -8.61
N GLU A 12 -7.87 1.39 -7.52
CA GLU A 12 -7.65 2.30 -6.38
C GLU A 12 -7.32 1.51 -5.10
N PRO A 13 -6.27 1.89 -4.36
CA PRO A 13 -5.96 1.25 -3.09
C PRO A 13 -6.98 1.66 -2.02
N ARG A 14 -7.47 0.69 -1.25
CA ARG A 14 -8.41 0.91 -0.15
C ARG A 14 -7.96 0.23 1.13
N LEU A 15 -8.03 0.98 2.23
CA LEU A 15 -7.83 0.46 3.57
C LEU A 15 -9.07 -0.33 3.98
N VAL A 16 -8.84 -1.52 4.51
CA VAL A 16 -9.88 -2.44 4.96
C VAL A 16 -9.50 -3.03 6.30
N MET A 17 -10.51 -3.36 7.10
CA MET A 17 -10.33 -4.15 8.31
C MET A 17 -10.55 -5.61 7.96
N MET A 18 -9.52 -6.42 8.17
CA MET A 18 -9.57 -7.87 7.92
C MET A 18 -10.01 -8.58 9.20
N GLY A 19 -10.80 -9.65 9.04
CA GLY A 19 -11.30 -10.51 10.09
C GLY A 19 -10.60 -11.87 10.09
N LEU A 20 -11.39 -12.94 10.08
CA LEU A 20 -10.88 -14.31 10.07
C LEU A 20 -10.20 -14.65 8.73
N ASN A 21 -9.17 -15.48 8.77
CA ASN A 21 -8.50 -16.03 7.60
C ASN A 21 -8.48 -17.56 7.71
N ASP A 22 -8.90 -18.24 6.65
CA ASP A 22 -8.95 -19.70 6.56
C ASP A 22 -8.08 -20.21 5.40
N TRP A 23 -6.80 -19.85 5.38
CA TRP A 23 -5.81 -20.19 4.32
C TRP A 23 -6.12 -19.61 2.94
N ASP A 24 -7.33 -19.79 2.42
CA ASP A 24 -7.75 -19.39 1.08
C ASP A 24 -8.69 -18.18 1.08
N ARG A 25 -9.42 -17.91 2.17
CA ARG A 25 -10.27 -16.70 2.29
C ARG A 25 -9.86 -15.85 3.46
N THR A 26 -10.04 -14.55 3.27
CA THR A 26 -9.92 -13.56 4.33
C THR A 26 -11.22 -12.79 4.39
N GLU A 27 -11.85 -12.79 5.55
CA GLU A 27 -13.03 -11.99 5.81
C GLU A 27 -12.66 -10.50 5.84
N ILE A 28 -13.49 -9.66 5.21
CA ILE A 28 -13.40 -8.21 5.32
C ILE A 28 -14.54 -7.72 6.20
N VAL A 29 -14.20 -7.22 7.38
CA VAL A 29 -15.17 -6.76 8.38
C VAL A 29 -15.61 -5.32 8.09
N SER A 30 -14.73 -4.52 7.46
CA SER A 30 -15.10 -3.16 7.02
C SER A 30 -14.20 -2.62 5.91
N GLY A 31 -14.71 -1.62 5.19
CA GLY A 31 -13.99 -0.92 4.12
C GLY A 31 -14.31 -1.38 2.71
N LEU A 32 -15.23 -2.34 2.53
CA LEU A 32 -15.79 -2.75 1.24
C LEU A 32 -17.31 -2.86 1.33
N THR A 33 -17.97 -2.77 0.18
CA THR A 33 -19.40 -3.04 0.00
C THR A 33 -19.59 -4.29 -0.85
N GLU A 34 -20.67 -5.03 -0.60
CA GLU A 34 -21.04 -6.18 -1.43
C GLU A 34 -21.19 -5.78 -2.90
N GLY A 35 -20.69 -6.64 -3.80
CA GLY A 35 -20.69 -6.40 -5.24
C GLY A 35 -19.51 -5.60 -5.77
N GLU A 36 -18.65 -5.04 -4.91
CA GLU A 36 -17.40 -4.41 -5.36
C GLU A 36 -16.41 -5.46 -5.90
N GLN A 37 -15.75 -5.13 -7.00
CA GLN A 37 -14.72 -5.97 -7.60
C GLN A 37 -13.35 -5.64 -7.02
N VAL A 38 -12.65 -6.66 -6.51
CA VAL A 38 -11.31 -6.53 -5.96
C VAL A 38 -10.33 -7.20 -6.92
N ALA A 39 -9.24 -6.51 -7.25
CA ALA A 39 -8.19 -7.05 -8.08
C ALA A 39 -7.28 -7.99 -7.28
N GLU A 40 -7.15 -9.23 -7.73
CA GLU A 40 -6.10 -10.15 -7.27
C GLU A 40 -4.78 -9.78 -7.95
N ILE A 41 -4.08 -8.82 -7.35
CA ILE A 41 -2.76 -8.41 -7.83
C ILE A 41 -1.73 -9.39 -7.31
N GLY A 42 -1.13 -10.20 -8.19
CA GLY A 42 -0.06 -11.13 -7.83
C GLY A 42 1.13 -10.42 -7.16
N ALA A 43 1.80 -11.11 -6.23
CA ALA A 43 2.89 -10.57 -5.41
C ALA A 43 4.00 -9.85 -6.20
N ALA A 44 4.22 -10.22 -7.46
CA ALA A 44 5.20 -9.59 -8.36
C ALA A 44 4.87 -8.11 -8.70
N GLN A 45 3.59 -7.79 -8.94
CA GLN A 45 3.19 -6.40 -9.19
C GLN A 45 3.17 -5.56 -7.90
N LEU A 46 2.88 -6.20 -6.76
CA LEU A 46 2.97 -5.56 -5.45
C LEU A 46 4.42 -5.19 -5.11
N GLN A 47 5.39 -6.07 -5.41
CA GLN A 47 6.83 -5.77 -5.24
C GLN A 47 7.29 -4.60 -6.10
N ALA A 48 6.87 -4.54 -7.38
CA ALA A 48 7.21 -3.43 -8.25
C ALA A 48 6.71 -2.09 -7.68
N ARG A 49 5.45 -2.03 -7.22
CA ARG A 49 4.87 -0.83 -6.60
C ARG A 49 5.50 -0.49 -5.25
N GLN A 50 5.83 -1.49 -4.43
CA GLN A 50 6.52 -1.27 -3.16
C GLN A 50 7.94 -0.73 -3.38
N GLN A 51 8.65 -1.23 -4.39
CA GLN A 51 9.98 -0.75 -4.74
C GLN A 51 9.93 0.71 -5.22
N GLU A 52 8.93 1.09 -6.01
CA GLU A 52 8.71 2.49 -6.41
C GLU A 52 8.39 3.39 -5.21
N PHE A 53 7.56 2.93 -4.27
CA PHE A 53 7.25 3.68 -3.04
C PHE A 53 8.48 3.86 -2.14
N ILE A 54 9.26 2.80 -1.93
CA ILE A 54 10.54 2.86 -1.21
C ILE A 54 11.52 3.77 -1.93
N ASN A 55 11.60 3.69 -3.26
CA ASN A 55 12.48 4.54 -4.06
C ASN A 55 12.07 6.01 -3.92
N ASN A 56 10.78 6.34 -3.96
CA ASN A 56 10.29 7.69 -3.74
C ASN A 56 10.59 8.19 -2.30
N ILE A 57 10.38 7.34 -1.28
CA ILE A 57 10.75 7.66 0.10
C ILE A 57 12.25 7.85 0.23
N ARG A 58 13.09 7.01 -0.38
CA ARG A 58 14.56 7.15 -0.36
C ARG A 58 15.02 8.40 -1.12
N SER A 59 14.40 8.73 -2.26
CA SER A 59 14.68 9.98 -2.99
C SER A 59 14.30 11.21 -2.17
N ARG A 60 13.25 11.14 -1.34
CA ARG A 60 12.87 12.20 -0.39
C ARG A 60 13.69 12.17 0.90
N SER A 61 14.14 11.00 1.32
CA SER A 61 14.98 10.73 2.50
C SER A 61 16.48 10.80 2.16
N GLY A 62 16.85 11.23 0.96
CA GLY A 62 18.23 11.57 0.60
C GLY A 62 18.75 12.79 1.35
N ASN A 63 17.93 13.44 2.20
CA ASN A 63 18.39 14.53 3.05
C ASN A 63 17.69 14.65 4.43
N PRO A 64 17.93 13.74 5.41
CA PRO A 64 17.49 13.92 6.80
C PRO A 64 18.58 14.54 7.69
N PHE A 65 19.80 14.77 7.17
CA PHE A 65 20.94 15.31 7.94
C PHE A 65 21.73 16.40 7.20
N GLY A 66 21.03 17.27 6.47
CA GLY A 66 21.56 18.58 6.10
C GLY A 66 20.98 19.64 7.03
N ALA A 67 21.77 20.06 8.03
CA ALA A 67 21.56 21.22 8.91
C ALA A 67 20.63 21.05 10.13
N ARG A 68 21.22 20.68 11.28
CA ARG A 68 21.11 21.44 12.55
C ARG A 68 22.01 20.84 13.63
N GLY A 69 22.95 21.63 14.12
CA GLY A 69 23.55 21.47 15.44
C GLY A 69 25.06 21.32 15.43
N GLY A 70 25.76 22.41 15.76
CA GLY A 70 27.23 22.45 15.86
C GLY A 70 27.82 21.74 17.09
N ARG A 71 29.12 22.03 17.29
CA ARG A 71 30.07 21.49 18.29
C ARG A 71 30.57 20.09 17.91
N GLY A 72 31.83 19.89 17.53
CA GLY A 72 33.06 20.49 18.02
C GLY A 72 33.80 19.41 18.79
N ARG A 73 34.93 18.93 18.25
CA ARG A 73 36.15 18.39 18.89
C ARG A 73 37.17 18.12 17.80
#